data_AF-A0A182VZ76-F1
#
_entry.id   AF-A0A182VZ76-F1
#
_cell.length_a   1.000
_cell.length_b   1.000
_cell.length_c   1.000
_cell.angle_alpha   90.00
_cell.angle_beta   90.00
_cell.angle_gamma   90.00
#
_symmetry.space_group_name_H-M   'P 1'
#
loop_
_entity.id
_entity.type
_entity.pdbx_description
1 polymer ?
#
loop_
_entity_poly.entity_id
_entity_poly.type
_entity_poly.pdbx_seq_one_letter_code
_entity_poly.pdbx_strand_id
1 'polypeptide(L)'
;MDCIKCYCGCDKLSKDELEVLLKLDKQNEFLNNLTARNIFRNMFYPDPADYEPQFSGSQNRPRAKPNAIKYLDYIEEAEMLVRTNNLSEEVVLEFIERVPVEKYDEREQLVKNSTETRRAEELRQIIEEYGEKLVLSKQYTQFKEKLKAAYQGKREIKKL
;
A
#
# COMPACT_ATOMS: atom_id res chain seq x y z
N MET A 1 -18.53 -6.03 -26.44
CA MET A 1 -18.15 -5.11 -25.35
C MET A 1 -17.17 -5.89 -24.49
N ASP A 2 -15.87 -5.63 -24.66
CA ASP A 2 -14.83 -6.38 -23.97
C ASP A 2 -14.85 -6.07 -22.48
N CYS A 3 -15.31 -7.03 -21.69
CA CYS A 3 -15.04 -7.06 -20.26
C CYS A 3 -13.53 -7.18 -20.06
N ILE A 4 -12.83 -6.05 -19.99
CA ILE A 4 -11.46 -5.99 -19.48
C ILE A 4 -11.54 -6.55 -18.05
N LYS A 5 -11.14 -7.81 -17.86
CA LYS A 5 -11.02 -8.42 -16.53
C LYS A 5 -10.20 -7.47 -15.66
N CYS A 6 -10.73 -6.95 -14.55
CA CYS A 6 -9.88 -6.24 -13.60
C CYS A 6 -8.96 -7.26 -12.92
N TYR A 7 -7.70 -7.26 -13.34
CA TYR A 7 -6.61 -7.98 -12.67
C TYR A 7 -6.39 -7.49 -11.24
N CYS A 8 -6.93 -6.32 -10.90
CA CYS A 8 -6.91 -5.78 -9.54
C CYS A 8 -7.82 -6.55 -8.55
N GLY A 9 -8.77 -7.36 -9.02
CA GLY A 9 -9.67 -8.14 -8.17
C GLY A 9 -10.95 -7.43 -7.72
N CYS A 10 -11.16 -6.14 -8.02
CA CYS A 10 -12.37 -5.42 -7.59
C CYS A 10 -13.67 -5.99 -8.18
N ASP A 11 -13.61 -6.61 -9.37
CA ASP A 11 -14.77 -7.21 -10.03
C ASP A 11 -15.32 -8.43 -9.27
N LYS A 12 -14.45 -9.11 -8.51
CA LYS A 12 -14.80 -10.30 -7.72
C LYS A 12 -15.51 -9.95 -6.40
N LEU A 13 -15.41 -8.71 -5.93
CA LEU A 13 -16.03 -8.27 -4.70
C LEU A 13 -17.55 -8.11 -4.86
N SER A 14 -18.29 -8.40 -3.80
CA SER A 14 -19.70 -8.06 -3.67
C SER A 14 -19.89 -6.55 -3.52
N LYS A 15 -21.15 -6.11 -3.67
CA LYS A 15 -21.52 -4.70 -3.49
C LYS A 15 -21.20 -4.21 -2.07
N ASP A 16 -21.47 -5.03 -1.07
CA ASP A 16 -21.30 -4.65 0.34
C ASP A 16 -19.82 -4.58 0.70
N GLU A 17 -18.99 -5.49 0.17
CA GLU A 17 -17.53 -5.43 0.31
C GLU A 17 -16.96 -4.15 -0.33
N LEU A 18 -17.39 -3.80 -1.54
CA LEU A 18 -16.98 -2.55 -2.19
C LEU A 18 -17.41 -1.31 -1.39
N GLU A 19 -18.60 -1.35 -0.78
CA GLU A 19 -19.07 -0.25 0.07
C GLU A 19 -18.22 -0.09 1.33
N VAL A 20 -17.80 -1.20 1.96
CA VAL A 20 -16.87 -1.17 3.10
C VAL A 20 -15.53 -0.57 2.67
N LEU A 21 -14.97 -1.00 1.54
CA LEU A 21 -13.70 -0.47 1.04
C LEU A 21 -13.79 1.02 0.66
N LEU A 22 -14.93 1.47 0.15
CA LEU A 22 -15.17 2.87 -0.17
C LEU A 22 -15.27 3.76 1.06
N LYS A 23 -15.65 3.23 2.22
CA LYS A 23 -15.73 3.97 3.49
C LYS A 23 -14.40 4.08 4.24
N LEU A 24 -13.33 3.43 3.75
CA LEU A 24 -11.99 3.56 4.30
C LEU A 24 -11.44 4.94 3.95
N ASP A 25 -11.71 5.91 4.80
CA ASP A 25 -11.37 7.32 4.57
C ASP A 25 -10.18 7.75 5.43
N LYS A 26 -9.91 7.04 6.53
CA LYS A 26 -8.71 7.24 7.34
C LYS A 26 -7.59 6.31 6.90
N GLN A 27 -6.36 6.80 6.95
CA GLN A 27 -5.14 6.03 6.72
C GLN A 27 -5.14 4.72 7.52
N ASN A 28 -5.42 4.79 8.82
CA ASN A 28 -5.42 3.60 9.69
C ASN A 28 -6.50 2.58 9.29
N GLU A 29 -7.63 3.01 8.76
CA GLU A 29 -8.69 2.09 8.30
C GLU A 29 -8.25 1.35 7.03
N PHE A 30 -7.59 2.05 6.11
CA PHE A 30 -7.00 1.43 4.92
C PHE A 30 -5.88 0.45 5.29
N LEU A 31 -4.94 0.87 6.15
CA LEU A 31 -3.78 0.06 6.52
C LEU A 31 -4.18 -1.23 7.24
N ASN A 32 -5.23 -1.19 8.06
CA ASN A 32 -5.76 -2.38 8.75
C ASN A 32 -6.62 -3.29 7.85
N ASN A 33 -6.87 -2.93 6.59
CA ASN A 33 -7.69 -3.73 5.67
C ASN A 33 -6.84 -4.45 4.63
N LEU A 34 -6.53 -5.73 4.89
CA LEU A 34 -5.71 -6.56 4.00
C LEU A 34 -6.25 -6.61 2.56
N THR A 35 -7.57 -6.72 2.39
CA THR A 35 -8.21 -6.74 1.07
C THR A 35 -7.97 -5.44 0.32
N ALA A 36 -8.11 -4.29 0.99
CA ALA A 36 -7.84 -2.99 0.40
C ALA A 36 -6.38 -2.89 -0.07
N ARG A 37 -5.43 -3.30 0.79
CA ARG A 37 -3.98 -3.29 0.47
C ARG A 37 -3.65 -4.19 -0.72
N ASN A 38 -4.23 -5.39 -0.77
CA ASN A 38 -4.02 -6.33 -1.86
C ASN A 38 -4.57 -5.81 -3.20
N ILE A 39 -5.78 -5.27 -3.21
CA ILE A 39 -6.37 -4.68 -4.42
C ILE A 39 -5.56 -3.47 -4.87
N PHE A 40 -5.14 -2.63 -3.94
CA PHE A 40 -4.28 -1.48 -4.21
C PHE A 40 -2.97 -1.91 -4.87
N ARG A 41 -2.28 -2.92 -4.29
CA ARG A 41 -1.03 -3.47 -4.84
C ARG A 41 -1.24 -4.05 -6.23
N ASN A 42 -2.22 -4.94 -6.40
CA ASN A 42 -2.52 -5.59 -7.67
C ASN A 42 -2.94 -4.61 -8.77
N MET A 43 -3.50 -3.45 -8.40
CA MET A 43 -3.90 -2.42 -9.37
C MET A 43 -2.70 -1.73 -10.03
N PHE A 44 -1.61 -1.52 -9.30
CA PHE A 44 -0.47 -0.72 -9.77
C PHE A 44 0.82 -1.51 -9.95
N TYR A 45 0.93 -2.65 -9.29
CA TYR A 45 2.08 -3.54 -9.31
C TYR A 45 1.63 -5.01 -9.13
N PRO A 46 0.85 -5.55 -10.10
CA PRO A 46 0.41 -6.95 -10.05
C PRO A 46 1.60 -7.91 -10.10
N ASP A 47 1.43 -9.09 -9.51
CA ASP A 47 2.40 -10.17 -9.61
C ASP A 47 2.58 -10.54 -11.09
N PRO A 48 3.83 -10.65 -11.59
CA PRO A 48 4.09 -11.11 -12.96
C PRO A 48 3.48 -12.49 -13.27
N ALA A 49 3.19 -13.35 -12.28
CA ALA A 49 2.50 -14.62 -12.50
C ALA A 49 1.02 -14.44 -12.91
N ASP A 50 0.38 -13.34 -12.52
CA ASP A 50 -1.03 -13.03 -12.80
C ASP A 50 -1.22 -12.11 -14.03
N TYR A 51 -0.12 -11.74 -14.67
CA TYR A 51 -0.08 -10.83 -15.82
C TYR A 51 0.59 -11.49 -17.01
N GLU A 52 -0.20 -11.96 -17.98
CA GLU A 52 0.34 -12.22 -19.33
C GLU A 52 0.59 -10.86 -20.00
N PRO A 53 1.85 -10.44 -20.22
CA PRO A 53 2.10 -9.21 -20.96
C PRO A 53 1.53 -9.36 -22.38
N GLN A 54 0.66 -8.43 -22.77
CA GLN A 54 0.27 -8.32 -24.18
C GLN A 54 1.55 -8.06 -24.98
N PHE A 55 1.86 -8.97 -25.91
CA PHE A 55 3.00 -8.91 -26.83
C PHE A 55 2.92 -7.65 -27.71
N SER A 56 3.36 -6.52 -27.18
CA SER A 56 3.75 -5.33 -27.91
C SER A 56 5.25 -5.23 -27.78
N GLY A 57 5.97 -5.23 -28.91
CA GLY A 57 7.43 -5.45 -29.03
C GLY A 57 8.35 -4.40 -28.39
N SER A 58 7.95 -3.75 -27.30
CA SER A 58 8.86 -2.97 -26.47
C SER A 58 9.51 -3.86 -25.42
N GLN A 59 10.84 -3.85 -25.38
CA GLN A 59 11.69 -4.56 -24.41
C GLN A 59 11.04 -4.70 -23.02
N ASN A 60 11.05 -5.93 -22.48
CA ASN A 60 10.69 -6.29 -21.10
C ASN A 60 11.64 -5.59 -20.10
N ARG A 61 11.51 -4.29 -19.92
CA ARG A 61 12.17 -3.57 -18.82
C ARG A 61 11.35 -3.80 -17.55
N PRO A 62 11.98 -4.18 -16.42
CA PRO A 62 11.26 -4.32 -15.17
C PRO A 62 10.52 -3.02 -14.85
N ARG A 63 9.21 -3.10 -14.67
CA ARG A 63 8.36 -1.94 -14.39
C ARG A 63 8.83 -1.31 -13.08
N ALA A 64 9.17 -0.02 -13.11
CA ALA A 64 9.54 0.69 -11.89
C ALA A 64 8.35 0.68 -10.91
N LYS A 65 8.60 0.20 -9.68
CA LYS A 65 7.60 0.15 -8.61
C LYS A 65 7.17 1.59 -8.24
N PRO A 66 5.87 1.94 -8.31
CA PRO A 66 5.38 3.28 -7.95
C PRO A 66 5.69 3.63 -6.50
N ASN A 67 5.95 4.91 -6.20
CA ASN A 67 6.26 5.35 -4.84
C ASN A 67 5.18 4.98 -3.83
N ALA A 68 3.90 5.08 -4.21
CA ALA A 68 2.81 4.66 -3.34
C ALA A 68 2.88 3.17 -2.92
N ILE A 69 3.37 2.29 -3.81
CA ILE A 69 3.59 0.88 -3.45
C ILE A 69 4.81 0.76 -2.52
N LYS A 70 5.87 1.52 -2.75
CA LYS A 70 7.02 1.55 -1.83
C LYS A 70 6.63 2.04 -0.43
N TYR A 71 5.80 3.08 -0.34
CA TYR A 71 5.28 3.59 0.94
C TYR A 71 4.50 2.51 1.67
N LEU A 72 3.65 1.76 0.97
CA LEU A 72 2.93 0.63 1.54
C LEU A 72 3.88 -0.46 2.07
N ASP A 73 4.93 -0.78 1.31
CA ASP A 73 5.93 -1.78 1.74
C ASP A 73 6.66 -1.31 3.01
N TYR A 74 7.06 -0.04 3.11
CA TYR A 74 7.70 0.52 4.31
C TYR A 74 6.77 0.51 5.53
N ILE A 75 5.50 0.83 5.33
CA ILE A 75 4.50 0.79 6.42
C ILE A 75 4.30 -0.65 6.91
N GLU A 76 4.13 -1.61 6.01
CA GLU A 76 3.93 -3.02 6.37
C GLU A 76 5.14 -3.61 7.10
N GLU A 77 6.35 -3.23 6.69
CA GLU A 77 7.59 -3.63 7.37
C GLU A 77 7.70 -3.02 8.76
N ALA A 78 7.46 -1.71 8.92
CA ALA A 78 7.45 -1.05 10.22
C ALA A 78 6.39 -1.62 11.17
N GLU A 79 5.16 -1.87 10.67
CA GLU A 79 4.09 -2.52 11.44
C GLU A 79 4.52 -3.91 11.92
N MET A 80 5.19 -4.67 11.05
CA MET A 80 5.68 -6.00 11.36
C MET A 80 6.76 -5.97 12.45
N LEU A 81 7.72 -5.05 12.37
CA LEU A 81 8.75 -4.85 13.40
C LEU A 81 8.14 -4.48 14.76
N VAL A 82 7.19 -3.54 14.80
CA VAL A 82 6.49 -3.15 16.03
C VAL A 82 5.67 -4.31 16.60
N ARG A 83 4.92 -5.04 15.76
CA ARG A 83 4.04 -6.12 16.20
C ARG A 83 4.81 -7.34 16.71
N THR A 84 5.96 -7.64 16.11
CA THR A 84 6.81 -8.78 16.51
C THR A 84 7.77 -8.44 17.65
N ASN A 85 7.75 -7.18 18.13
CA ASN A 85 8.71 -6.65 19.08
C ASN A 85 10.18 -6.84 18.63
N ASN A 86 10.41 -6.85 17.31
CA ASN A 86 11.75 -6.94 16.74
C ASN A 86 12.39 -5.55 16.69
N LEU A 87 12.66 -5.01 17.87
CA LEU A 87 13.05 -3.62 18.10
C LEU A 87 14.51 -3.52 18.55
N SER A 88 15.40 -4.38 18.04
CA SER A 88 16.84 -4.19 18.28
C SER A 88 17.34 -2.96 17.53
N GLU A 89 18.41 -2.34 18.03
CA GLU A 89 18.99 -1.15 17.39
C GLU A 89 19.38 -1.42 15.95
N GLU A 90 20.12 -2.52 15.73
CA GLU A 90 20.62 -2.94 14.42
C GLU A 90 19.49 -3.10 13.40
N VAL A 91 18.41 -3.80 13.78
CA VAL A 91 17.26 -4.04 12.88
C VAL A 91 16.57 -2.74 12.51
N VAL A 92 16.37 -1.85 13.48
CA VAL A 92 15.67 -0.58 13.23
C VAL A 92 16.54 0.37 12.41
N LEU A 93 17.85 0.40 12.63
CA LEU A 93 18.79 1.17 11.81
C LEU A 93 18.82 0.66 10.36
N GLU A 94 18.92 -0.66 10.15
CA GLU A 94 18.91 -1.26 8.80
C GLU A 94 17.60 -0.93 8.05
N PHE A 95 16.48 -0.88 8.77
CA PHE A 95 15.22 -0.43 8.20
C PHE A 95 15.27 1.06 7.79
N ILE A 96 15.71 1.95 8.69
CA ILE A 96 15.78 3.40 8.44
C ILE A 96 16.74 3.73 7.28
N GLU A 97 17.85 2.99 7.13
CA GLU A 97 18.79 3.13 6.01
C GLU A 97 18.14 2.90 4.63
N ARG A 98 17.18 1.98 4.55
CA ARG A 98 16.48 1.64 3.31
C ARG A 98 15.31 2.56 3.01
N VAL A 99 14.72 3.16 4.04
CA VAL A 99 13.58 4.05 3.90
C VAL A 99 14.11 5.44 3.48
N PRO A 100 13.60 6.04 2.39
CA PRO A 100 14.01 7.37 1.95
C PRO A 100 13.37 8.43 2.86
N VAL A 101 13.85 8.51 4.09
CA VAL A 101 13.39 9.45 5.11
C VAL A 101 13.99 10.83 4.85
N GLU A 102 13.14 11.84 4.89
CA GLU A 102 13.60 13.21 5.08
C GLU A 102 14.24 13.26 6.47
N LYS A 103 15.52 13.65 6.55
CA LYS A 103 16.34 13.68 7.78
C LYS A 103 16.77 12.31 8.31
N TYR A 104 17.30 11.46 7.44
CA TYR A 104 17.98 10.20 7.85
C TYR A 104 18.89 10.41 9.07
N ASP A 105 19.79 11.39 9.03
CA ASP A 105 20.76 11.65 10.11
C ASP A 105 20.08 11.94 11.47
N GLU A 106 18.95 12.64 11.49
CA GLU A 106 18.20 12.93 12.72
C GLU A 106 17.56 11.65 13.27
N ARG A 107 16.93 10.85 12.40
CA ARG A 107 16.27 9.59 12.79
C ARG A 107 17.28 8.53 13.24
N GLU A 108 18.42 8.44 12.56
CA GLU A 108 19.51 7.56 12.93
C GLU A 108 20.03 7.86 14.35
N GLN A 109 20.19 9.15 14.69
CA GLN A 109 20.59 9.59 16.03
C GLN A 109 19.53 9.27 17.09
N LEU A 110 18.24 9.36 16.75
CA LEU A 110 17.14 9.02 17.67
C LEU A 110 17.09 7.52 18.00
N VAL A 111 17.60 6.67 17.11
CA VAL A 111 17.62 5.22 17.28
C VAL A 111 18.89 4.74 17.98
N LYS A 112 20.05 5.30 17.65
CA LYS A 112 21.34 4.94 18.26
C LYS A 112 21.32 5.11 19.79
N ASN A 113 21.71 4.07 20.51
CA ASN A 113 21.74 3.99 21.97
C ASN A 113 20.39 4.29 22.66
N SER A 114 19.28 4.15 21.94
CA SER A 114 17.94 4.44 22.47
C SER A 114 17.27 3.20 23.06
N THR A 115 16.16 3.41 23.79
CA THR A 115 15.36 2.33 24.35
C THR A 115 14.47 1.67 23.29
N GLU A 116 14.05 0.44 23.52
CA GLU A 116 13.06 -0.23 22.65
C GLU A 116 11.78 0.60 22.48
N THR A 117 11.32 1.24 23.55
CA THR A 117 10.17 2.17 23.49
C THR A 117 10.41 3.29 22.50
N ARG A 118 11.60 3.91 22.52
CA ARG A 118 11.93 5.00 21.60
C ARG A 118 11.99 4.52 20.15
N ARG A 119 12.55 3.33 19.92
CA ARG A 119 12.60 2.70 18.58
C ARG A 119 11.20 2.35 18.08
N ALA A 120 10.30 1.87 18.95
CA ALA A 120 8.91 1.64 18.59
C ALA A 120 8.17 2.94 18.23
N GLU A 121 8.41 4.02 18.97
CA GLU A 121 7.87 5.35 18.64
C GLU A 121 8.35 5.82 17.26
N GLU A 122 9.63 5.65 16.97
CA GLU A 122 10.22 6.01 15.67
C GLU A 122 9.56 5.27 14.51
N LEU A 123 9.40 3.95 14.64
CA LEU A 123 8.68 3.14 13.65
C LEU A 123 7.22 3.58 13.48
N ARG A 124 6.53 3.98 14.56
CA ARG A 124 5.17 4.52 14.48
C ARG A 124 5.12 5.86 13.75
N GLN A 125 6.12 6.73 13.94
CA GLN A 125 6.21 7.98 13.18
C GLN A 125 6.44 7.73 11.69
N ILE A 126 7.22 6.70 11.33
CA ILE A 126 7.40 6.27 9.94
C ILE A 126 6.06 5.78 9.36
N ILE A 127 5.32 4.95 10.09
CA ILE A 127 3.99 4.48 9.66
C ILE A 127 3.05 5.65 9.39
N GLU A 128 3.04 6.65 10.28
CA GLU A 128 2.23 7.86 10.16
C GLU A 128 2.62 8.66 8.92
N GLU A 129 3.89 9.07 8.80
CA GLU A 129 4.39 9.89 7.69
C GLU A 129 4.15 9.23 6.32
N TYR A 130 4.50 7.94 6.18
CA TYR A 130 4.38 7.28 4.89
C TYR A 130 2.94 6.94 4.56
N GLY A 131 2.08 6.69 5.54
CA GLY A 131 0.67 6.50 5.24
C GLY A 131 -0.04 7.81 4.88
N GLU A 132 0.39 8.96 5.40
CA GLU A 132 -0.08 10.26 4.90
C GLU A 132 0.36 10.47 3.44
N LYS A 133 1.65 10.25 3.14
CA LYS A 133 2.19 10.29 1.78
C LYS A 133 1.47 9.30 0.84
N LEU A 134 1.04 8.15 1.35
CA LEU A 134 0.27 7.14 0.61
C LEU A 134 -1.12 7.65 0.25
N VAL A 135 -1.90 8.14 1.22
CA VAL A 135 -3.30 8.58 0.95
C VAL A 135 -3.37 9.83 0.10
N LEU A 136 -2.33 10.68 0.12
CA LEU A 136 -2.20 11.84 -0.76
C LEU A 136 -1.68 11.49 -2.17
N SER A 137 -1.27 10.24 -2.39
CA SER A 137 -0.73 9.83 -3.69
C SER A 137 -1.81 9.75 -4.76
N LYS A 138 -1.43 10.08 -6.00
CA LYS A 138 -2.32 9.93 -7.18
C LYS A 138 -2.84 8.50 -7.33
N GLN A 139 -2.02 7.50 -7.00
CA GLN A 139 -2.39 6.09 -7.04
C GLN A 139 -3.53 5.78 -6.05
N TYR A 140 -3.50 6.36 -4.85
CA TYR A 140 -4.57 6.17 -3.87
C TYR A 140 -5.89 6.78 -4.34
N THR A 141 -5.86 7.98 -4.93
CA THR A 141 -7.04 8.59 -5.56
C THR A 141 -7.60 7.70 -6.66
N GLN A 142 -6.75 7.20 -7.57
CA GLN A 142 -7.15 6.29 -8.65
C GLN A 142 -7.73 4.97 -8.12
N PHE A 143 -7.22 4.47 -7.00
CA PHE A 143 -7.77 3.30 -6.33
C PHE A 143 -9.20 3.54 -5.85
N LYS A 144 -9.47 4.66 -5.16
CA LYS A 144 -10.82 5.02 -4.70
C LYS A 144 -11.78 5.23 -5.88
N GLU A 145 -11.32 5.87 -6.96
CA GLU A 145 -12.10 6.06 -8.18
C GLU A 145 -12.48 4.72 -8.83
N LYS A 146 -11.54 3.77 -8.94
CA LYS A 146 -11.83 2.44 -9.48
C LYS A 146 -12.80 1.64 -8.61
N LEU A 147 -12.66 1.69 -7.29
CA LEU A 147 -13.64 1.06 -6.39
C LEU A 147 -15.04 1.65 -6.58
N LYS A 148 -15.13 2.97 -6.77
CA LYS A 148 -16.40 3.68 -7.00
C LYS A 148 -17.04 3.25 -8.33
N ALA A 149 -16.25 3.18 -9.40
CA ALA A 149 -16.71 2.71 -10.70
C ALA A 149 -17.21 1.25 -10.63
N ALA A 150 -16.46 0.35 -9.97
CA ALA A 150 -16.87 -1.04 -9.78
C ALA A 150 -18.19 -1.16 -8.99
N TYR A 151 -18.35 -0.35 -7.93
CA TYR A 151 -19.59 -0.30 -7.15
C TYR A 151 -20.78 0.19 -7.99
N GLN A 152 -20.59 1.24 -8.80
CA GLN A 152 -21.62 1.78 -9.69
C GLN A 152 -22.03 0.76 -10.77
N GLY A 153 -21.07 0.11 -11.42
CA GLY A 153 -21.36 -0.94 -12.41
C GLY A 153 -22.23 -2.08 -11.84
N LYS A 154 -21.97 -2.49 -10.60
CA LYS A 154 -22.82 -3.50 -9.91
C LYS A 154 -24.20 -2.98 -9.52
N ARG A 155 -24.39 -1.67 -9.35
CA ARG A 155 -25.73 -1.07 -9.11
C ARG A 155 -26.58 -1.06 -10.38
N GLU A 156 -25.98 -0.82 -11.54
CA GLU A 156 -26.69 -0.78 -12.82
C GLU A 156 -27.16 -2.17 -13.25
N ILE A 157 -26.33 -3.21 -13.03
CA ILE A 157 -26.71 -4.61 -13.30
C ILE A 157 -27.91 -5.07 -12.46
N LYS A 158 -28.04 -4.61 -11.21
CA LYS A 158 -29.21 -4.95 -10.35
C LYS A 158 -30.51 -4.25 -10.74
N LYS A 159 -30.46 -3.26 -11.63
CA LYS A 159 -31.65 -2.51 -12.08
C LYS A 159 -32.21 -3.02 -13.41
N LEU A 160 -31.51 -3.94 -14.08
CA LEU A 160 -31.94 -4.68 -15.26
C LEU A 160 -32.52 -6.04 -14.85
#